data_AF-E9KG71-F1
#
_entry.id   AF-E9KG71-F1
#
_cell.length_a   1.000
_cell.length_b   1.000
_cell.length_c   1.000
_cell.angle_alpha   90.00
_cell.angle_beta   90.00
_cell.angle_gamma   90.00
#
_symmetry.space_group_name_H-M   'P 1'
#
loop_
_entity.id
_entity.type
_entity.pdbx_description
1 polymer ?
#
loop_
_entity_poly.entity_id
_entity_poly.type
_entity_poly.pdbx_seq_one_letter_code
_entity_poly.pdbx_strand_id
1 'polypeptide(L)'
;KKHSAILSAPQSDEKTKHELEDLMADVKKTANKVRGKLKHIEQNIEQEEHSTKSSADLRIRKTQHSTLSRKFVEVMTEYNRTQTDYRDRCKSRILRQLEITGRATTDDELEGMLEQDNPAVFTQGIIMETQQAKQTLADIEARHADIIKLETSIREL
;
A
#
# COMPACT_ATOMS: atom_id res chain seq x y z
N LYS A 1 4.04 1.16 12.25
CA LYS A 1 5.07 0.44 13.05
C LYS A 1 5.76 -0.68 12.25
N LYS A 2 5.03 -1.63 11.62
CA LYS A 2 5.62 -2.72 10.83
C LYS A 2 6.47 -2.24 9.64
N HIS A 3 5.95 -1.31 8.83
CA HIS A 3 6.73 -0.63 7.77
C HIS A 3 8.09 -0.10 8.23
N SER A 4 8.13 0.58 9.39
CA SER A 4 9.38 1.11 9.95
C SER A 4 10.34 0.00 10.38
N ALA A 5 9.83 -1.11 10.93
CA ALA A 5 10.67 -2.24 11.34
C ALA A 5 11.32 -2.90 10.12
N ILE A 6 10.55 -3.11 9.05
CA ILE A 6 11.04 -3.68 7.80
C ILE A 6 12.12 -2.78 7.17
N LEU A 7 11.94 -1.46 7.19
CA LEU A 7 12.92 -0.50 6.65
C LEU A 7 14.13 -0.27 7.56
N SER A 8 14.11 -0.74 8.81
CA SER A 8 15.23 -0.53 9.74
C SER A 8 16.39 -1.51 9.54
N ALA A 9 16.14 -2.63 8.84
CA ALA A 9 17.14 -3.66 8.56
C ALA A 9 17.39 -3.79 7.03
N PRO A 10 18.59 -4.22 6.61
CA PRO A 10 18.88 -4.62 5.22
C PRO A 10 18.02 -5.82 4.79
N GLN A 11 18.03 -6.87 5.63
CA GLN A 11 17.13 -8.01 5.55
C GLN A 11 16.19 -7.99 6.74
N SER A 12 14.91 -7.82 6.46
CA SER A 12 13.85 -7.82 7.47
C SER A 12 13.44 -9.24 7.85
N ASP A 13 13.11 -9.41 9.13
CA ASP A 13 12.60 -10.66 9.68
C ASP A 13 11.31 -11.10 8.97
N GLU A 14 11.28 -12.36 8.54
CA GLU A 14 10.19 -12.90 7.71
C GLU A 14 8.85 -12.91 8.45
N LYS A 15 8.89 -13.11 9.77
CA LYS A 15 7.70 -13.01 10.62
C LYS A 15 7.11 -11.59 10.58
N THR A 16 7.95 -10.56 10.61
CA THR A 16 7.49 -9.16 10.50
C THR A 16 6.85 -8.86 9.15
N LYS A 17 7.33 -9.46 8.06
CA LYS A 17 6.70 -9.33 6.73
C LYS A 17 5.36 -10.04 6.69
N HIS A 18 5.29 -11.27 7.18
CA HIS A 18 4.04 -12.03 7.22
C HIS A 18 2.95 -11.31 8.04
N GLU A 19 3.31 -10.77 9.21
CA GLU A 19 2.39 -9.97 10.02
C GLU A 19 1.92 -8.69 9.31
N LEU A 20 2.74 -8.10 8.42
CA LEU A 20 2.30 -6.96 7.60
C LEU A 20 1.29 -7.40 6.54
N GLU A 21 1.54 -8.52 5.87
CA GLU A 21 0.64 -9.10 4.86
C GLU A 21 -0.73 -9.46 5.47
N ASP A 22 -0.74 -10.08 6.64
CA ASP A 22 -1.97 -10.40 7.38
C ASP A 22 -2.77 -9.13 7.72
N LEU A 23 -2.09 -8.07 8.19
CA LEU A 23 -2.74 -6.79 8.48
C LEU A 23 -3.34 -6.16 7.21
N MET A 24 -2.64 -6.22 6.08
CA MET A 24 -3.15 -5.71 4.80
C MET A 24 -4.39 -6.49 4.34
N ALA A 25 -4.36 -7.82 4.47
CA ALA A 25 -5.50 -8.68 4.16
C ALA A 25 -6.72 -8.39 5.06
N ASP A 26 -6.48 -8.18 6.36
CA ASP A 26 -7.53 -7.85 7.33
C ASP A 26 -8.16 -6.46 7.07
N VAL A 27 -7.34 -5.48 6.70
CA VAL A 27 -7.83 -4.16 6.27
C VAL A 27 -8.72 -4.30 5.05
N LYS A 28 -8.27 -5.03 4.00
CA LYS A 28 -9.05 -5.28 2.78
C LYS A 28 -10.38 -5.98 3.07
N LYS A 29 -10.35 -7.02 3.90
CA LYS A 29 -11.54 -7.77 4.30
C LYS A 29 -12.53 -6.88 5.06
N THR A 30 -12.03 -6.06 5.97
CA THR A 30 -12.87 -5.17 6.80
C THR A 30 -13.44 -4.02 5.97
N ALA A 31 -12.64 -3.40 5.10
CA ALA A 31 -13.07 -2.35 4.18
C ALA A 31 -14.20 -2.84 3.26
N ASN A 32 -14.07 -4.04 2.70
CA ASN A 32 -15.13 -4.64 1.87
C ASN A 32 -16.43 -4.89 2.65
N LYS A 33 -16.34 -5.33 3.91
CA LYS A 33 -17.52 -5.49 4.78
C LYS A 33 -18.19 -4.14 5.08
N VAL A 34 -17.42 -3.10 5.38
CA VAL A 34 -17.94 -1.75 5.65
C VAL A 34 -18.61 -1.20 4.40
N ARG A 35 -17.96 -1.26 3.24
CA ARG A 35 -18.51 -0.86 1.95
C ARG A 35 -19.83 -1.56 1.65
N GLY A 36 -19.90 -2.89 1.84
CA GLY A 36 -21.12 -3.67 1.63
C GLY A 36 -22.26 -3.24 2.56
N LYS A 37 -21.97 -2.98 3.85
CA LYS A 37 -22.96 -2.51 4.81
C LYS A 37 -23.45 -1.09 4.50
N LEU A 38 -22.56 -0.17 4.11
CA LEU A 38 -22.93 1.19 3.71
C LEU A 38 -23.84 1.17 2.49
N LYS A 39 -23.48 0.40 1.46
CA LYS A 39 -24.30 0.21 0.25
C LYS A 39 -25.69 -0.35 0.58
N HIS A 40 -25.78 -1.29 1.51
CA HIS A 40 -27.07 -1.82 1.95
C HIS A 40 -27.92 -0.75 2.65
N ILE A 41 -27.32 0.10 3.50
CA ILE A 41 -28.03 1.22 4.13
C ILE A 41 -28.51 2.22 3.07
N GLU A 42 -27.68 2.54 2.08
CA GLU A 42 -28.01 3.41 0.96
C GLU A 42 -29.24 2.90 0.19
N GLN A 43 -29.24 1.62 -0.20
CA GLN A 43 -30.39 0.99 -0.88
C GLN A 43 -31.68 1.05 -0.06
N ASN A 44 -31.59 0.81 1.25
CA ASN A 44 -32.76 0.90 2.13
C ASN A 44 -33.30 2.34 2.22
N ILE A 45 -32.41 3.35 2.26
CA ILE A 45 -32.79 4.76 2.25
C ILE A 45 -33.53 5.09 0.95
N GLU A 46 -32.99 4.69 -0.20
CA GLU A 46 -33.61 4.93 -1.52
C GLU A 46 -35.01 4.28 -1.61
N GLN A 47 -35.16 3.04 -1.12
CA GLN A 47 -36.44 2.33 -1.11
C GLN A 47 -37.49 3.02 -0.22
N GLU A 48 -37.09 3.50 0.96
CA GLU A 48 -37.98 4.22 1.89
C GLU A 48 -38.40 5.59 1.35
N GLU A 49 -37.51 6.29 0.63
CA GLU A 49 -37.83 7.57 -0.03
C GLU A 49 -38.92 7.44 -1.10
N HIS A 50 -38.93 6.33 -1.84
CA HIS A 50 -39.94 6.08 -2.86
C HIS A 50 -41.31 5.71 -2.29
N SER A 51 -41.37 5.21 -1.06
CA SER A 51 -42.58 4.62 -0.47
C SER A 51 -43.26 5.50 0.59
N THR A 52 -42.53 6.39 1.26
CA THR A 52 -43.05 7.10 2.45
C THR A 52 -42.72 8.61 2.43
N LYS A 53 -43.62 9.45 2.97
CA LYS A 53 -43.30 10.85 3.26
C LYS A 53 -42.21 10.94 4.34
N SER A 54 -41.21 11.80 4.13
CA SER A 54 -40.03 12.01 4.99
C SER A 54 -40.30 11.84 6.50
N SER A 55 -39.79 10.76 7.09
CA SER A 55 -39.94 10.42 8.50
C SER A 55 -38.72 10.83 9.32
N ALA A 56 -38.86 10.87 10.66
CA ALA A 56 -37.71 11.06 11.54
C ALA A 56 -36.68 9.92 11.41
N ASP A 57 -37.15 8.68 11.27
CA ASP A 57 -36.28 7.50 11.08
C ASP A 57 -35.44 7.61 9.80
N LEU A 58 -36.07 7.97 8.68
CA LEU A 58 -35.38 8.17 7.40
C LEU A 58 -34.30 9.25 7.48
N ARG A 59 -34.60 10.37 8.17
CA ARG A 59 -33.61 11.44 8.40
C ARG A 59 -32.43 10.94 9.22
N ILE A 60 -32.69 10.18 10.29
CA ILE A 60 -31.64 9.59 11.12
C ILE A 60 -30.75 8.66 10.27
N ARG A 61 -31.34 7.75 9.49
CA ARG A 61 -30.59 6.82 8.61
C ARG A 61 -29.70 7.58 7.62
N LYS A 62 -30.22 8.61 6.97
CA LYS A 62 -29.44 9.46 6.05
C LYS A 62 -28.25 10.14 6.74
N THR A 63 -28.48 10.76 7.90
CA THR A 63 -27.41 11.42 8.66
C THR A 63 -26.34 10.42 9.12
N GLN A 64 -26.75 9.25 9.62
CA GLN A 64 -25.84 8.19 10.03
C GLN A 64 -25.05 7.64 8.85
N HIS A 65 -25.71 7.32 7.73
CA HIS A 65 -25.06 6.88 6.49
C HIS A 65 -24.00 7.89 6.04
N SER A 66 -24.36 9.17 5.92
CA SER A 66 -23.43 10.23 5.51
C SER A 66 -22.21 10.33 6.43
N THR A 67 -22.42 10.23 7.74
CA THR A 67 -21.35 10.31 8.74
C THR A 67 -20.41 9.10 8.67
N LEU A 68 -20.98 7.89 8.57
CA LEU A 68 -20.21 6.65 8.47
C LEU A 68 -19.43 6.58 7.16
N SER A 69 -20.03 6.97 6.04
CA SER A 69 -19.37 7.03 4.74
C SER A 69 -18.21 8.03 4.73
N ARG A 70 -18.39 9.21 5.34
CA ARG A 70 -17.31 10.20 5.48
C ARG A 70 -16.13 9.64 6.29
N LYS A 71 -16.41 9.03 7.45
CA LYS A 71 -15.37 8.41 8.29
C LYS A 71 -14.67 7.26 7.59
N PHE A 72 -15.41 6.46 6.81
CA PHE A 72 -14.83 5.37 6.04
C PHE A 72 -13.85 5.89 4.98
N VAL A 73 -14.25 6.92 4.21
CA VAL A 73 -13.35 7.57 3.24
C VAL A 73 -12.11 8.13 3.92
N GLU A 74 -12.27 8.85 5.04
CA GLU A 74 -11.16 9.43 5.81
C GLU A 74 -10.12 8.38 6.20
N VAL A 75 -10.55 7.27 6.80
CA VAL A 75 -9.66 6.18 7.22
C VAL A 75 -8.99 5.50 6.01
N MET A 76 -9.72 5.29 4.91
CA MET A 76 -9.15 4.68 3.71
C MET A 76 -8.15 5.61 3.00
N THR A 77 -8.36 6.93 3.05
CA THR A 77 -7.40 7.92 2.57
C THR A 77 -6.14 7.93 3.42
N GLU A 78 -6.26 7.88 4.75
CA GLU A 78 -5.10 7.77 5.66
C GLU A 78 -4.32 6.48 5.45
N TYR A 79 -5.02 5.36 5.23
CA TYR A 79 -4.41 4.09 4.87
C TYR A 79 -3.64 4.19 3.56
N ASN A 80 -4.25 4.73 2.49
CA ASN A 80 -3.58 4.90 1.21
C ASN A 80 -2.34 5.79 1.32
N ARG A 81 -2.43 6.90 2.06
CA ARG A 81 -1.28 7.77 2.35
C ARG A 81 -0.16 7.01 3.05
N THR A 82 -0.48 6.20 4.05
CA THR A 82 0.51 5.36 4.77
C THR A 82 1.22 4.40 3.82
N GLN A 83 0.49 3.83 2.86
CA GLN A 83 1.05 2.93 1.86
C GLN A 83 1.94 3.68 0.87
N THR A 84 1.52 4.83 0.34
CA THR A 84 2.34 5.68 -0.54
C THR A 84 3.64 6.12 0.15
N ASP A 85 3.55 6.59 1.40
CA ASP A 85 4.73 6.97 2.19
C ASP A 85 5.69 5.78 2.39
N TYR A 86 5.18 4.55 2.49
CA TYR A 86 6.01 3.35 2.57
C TYR A 86 6.69 3.03 1.23
N ARG A 87 5.96 3.15 0.11
CA ARG A 87 6.48 2.99 -1.26
C ARG A 87 7.67 3.92 -1.48
N ASP A 88 7.51 5.20 -1.18
CA ASP A 88 8.52 6.23 -1.41
C ASP A 88 9.79 5.98 -0.58
N ARG A 89 9.62 5.45 0.64
CA ARG A 89 10.75 5.03 1.47
C ARG A 89 11.46 3.81 0.91
N CYS A 90 10.73 2.83 0.37
CA CYS A 90 11.35 1.70 -0.33
C CYS A 90 12.14 2.18 -1.56
N LYS A 91 11.54 3.05 -2.38
CA LYS A 91 12.19 3.70 -3.54
C LYS A 91 13.47 4.41 -3.14
N SER A 92 13.40 5.26 -2.10
CA SER A 92 14.57 5.98 -1.56
C SER A 92 15.69 5.05 -1.09
N ARG A 93 15.35 3.87 -0.52
CA ARG A 93 16.36 2.87 -0.13
C ARG A 93 17.01 2.22 -1.33
N ILE A 94 16.25 1.90 -2.39
CA ILE A 94 16.81 1.36 -3.64
C ILE A 94 17.76 2.38 -4.27
N LEU A 95 17.35 3.65 -4.35
CA LEU A 95 18.19 4.74 -4.87
C LEU A 95 19.54 4.81 -4.15
N ARG A 96 19.51 4.83 -2.82
CA ARG A 96 20.72 4.84 -2.00
C ARG A 96 21.61 3.62 -2.21
N GLN A 97 21.02 2.45 -2.43
CA GLN A 97 21.76 1.22 -2.71
C GLN A 97 22.44 1.27 -4.09
N LEU A 98 21.78 1.82 -5.11
CA LEU A 98 22.38 2.06 -6.43
C LEU A 98 23.56 3.04 -6.33
N GLU A 99 23.43 4.12 -5.56
CA GLU A 99 24.51 5.09 -5.32
C GLU A 99 25.74 4.43 -4.66
N ILE A 100 25.53 3.54 -3.68
CA ILE A 100 26.62 2.79 -3.02
C ILE A 100 27.39 1.92 -4.02
N THR A 101 26.71 1.40 -5.04
CA THR A 101 27.34 0.62 -6.13
C THR A 101 27.99 1.49 -7.20
N GLY A 102 27.96 2.82 -7.04
CA GLY A 102 28.54 3.78 -7.99
C GLY A 102 27.64 4.10 -9.18
N ARG A 103 26.36 3.69 -9.14
CA ARG A 103 25.38 3.99 -10.18
C ARG A 103 24.54 5.18 -9.76
N ALA A 104 24.84 6.36 -10.31
CA ALA A 104 23.94 7.50 -10.23
C ALA A 104 22.63 7.17 -10.99
N THR A 105 21.49 7.44 -10.38
CA THR A 105 20.18 7.16 -10.98
C THR A 105 19.24 8.29 -10.59
N THR A 106 18.51 8.83 -11.55
CA THR A 106 17.49 9.85 -11.29
C THR A 106 16.20 9.23 -10.79
N ASP A 107 15.30 10.05 -10.22
CA ASP A 107 14.02 9.55 -9.72
C ASP A 107 13.14 8.95 -10.84
N ASP A 108 13.17 9.57 -12.04
CA ASP A 108 12.44 9.12 -13.23
C ASP A 108 13.02 7.81 -13.79
N GLU A 109 14.35 7.69 -13.86
CA GLU A 109 15.00 6.44 -14.26
C GLU A 109 14.68 5.31 -13.31
N LEU A 110 14.70 5.56 -11.99
CA LEU A 110 14.35 4.57 -11.00
C LEU A 110 12.88 4.14 -11.11
N GLU A 111 11.97 5.08 -11.37
CA GLU A 111 10.56 4.74 -11.61
C GLU A 111 10.41 3.81 -12.82
N GLY A 112 11.07 4.13 -13.94
CA GLY A 112 11.08 3.27 -15.13
C GLY A 112 11.74 1.91 -14.91
N MET A 113 12.64 1.78 -13.93
CA MET A 113 13.21 0.49 -13.52
C MET A 113 12.24 -0.31 -12.64
N LEU A 114 11.46 0.35 -11.78
CA LEU A 114 10.44 -0.29 -10.93
C LEU A 114 9.24 -0.78 -11.76
N GLU A 115 8.91 -0.10 -12.85
CA GLU A 115 7.86 -0.52 -13.79
C GLU A 115 8.25 -1.78 -14.59
N GLN A 116 9.54 -2.10 -14.66
CA GLN A 116 10.03 -3.30 -15.32
C GLN A 116 9.92 -4.50 -14.38
N ASP A 117 9.20 -5.54 -14.81
CA ASP A 117 9.13 -6.83 -14.11
C ASP A 117 10.42 -7.69 -14.30
N ASN A 118 11.58 -7.03 -14.29
CA ASN A 118 12.88 -7.65 -14.50
C ASN A 118 13.90 -7.15 -13.46
N PRO A 119 14.14 -7.92 -12.37
CA PRO A 119 15.12 -7.57 -11.35
C PRO A 119 16.54 -7.35 -11.90
N ALA A 120 16.88 -7.93 -13.06
CA ALA A 120 18.19 -7.75 -13.67
C ALA A 120 18.48 -6.28 -14.06
N VAL A 121 17.44 -5.45 -14.24
CA VAL A 121 17.60 -4.01 -14.53
C VAL A 121 18.43 -3.29 -13.47
N PHE A 122 18.32 -3.72 -12.20
CA PHE A 122 19.08 -3.17 -11.09
C PHE A 122 20.56 -3.60 -11.11
N THR A 123 20.87 -4.74 -11.71
CA THR A 123 22.25 -5.30 -11.78
C THR A 123 23.06 -4.83 -12.98
N GLN A 124 22.43 -4.20 -13.97
CA GLN A 124 23.08 -3.81 -15.21
C GLN A 124 24.19 -2.78 -14.94
N GLY A 125 25.45 -3.16 -15.18
CA GLY A 125 26.63 -2.31 -14.96
C GLY A 125 27.25 -2.39 -13.56
N ILE A 126 26.73 -3.23 -12.65
CA ILE A 126 27.32 -3.42 -11.32
C ILE A 126 28.30 -4.59 -11.34
N ILE A 127 29.53 -4.37 -10.86
CA ILE A 127 30.54 -5.43 -10.71
C ILE A 127 30.16 -6.31 -9.50
N MET A 128 29.56 -7.47 -9.76
CA MET A 128 29.07 -8.42 -8.75
C MET A 128 30.15 -9.26 -8.04
N GLU A 129 31.42 -8.92 -8.23
CA GLU A 129 32.55 -9.71 -7.70
C GLU A 129 32.73 -9.55 -6.19
N THR A 130 32.24 -8.45 -5.62
CA THR A 130 32.36 -8.17 -4.18
C THR A 130 31.18 -8.71 -3.39
N GLN A 131 31.43 -9.19 -2.18
CA GLN A 131 30.38 -9.59 -1.24
C GLN A 131 29.42 -8.43 -0.93
N GLN A 132 29.94 -7.19 -0.94
CA GLN A 132 29.15 -5.98 -0.77
C GLN A 132 28.14 -5.77 -1.90
N ALA A 133 28.56 -5.91 -3.17
CA ALA A 133 27.66 -5.78 -4.32
C ALA A 133 26.53 -6.81 -4.28
N LYS A 134 26.82 -8.05 -3.85
CA LYS A 134 25.81 -9.10 -3.67
C LYS A 134 24.80 -8.76 -2.57
N GLN A 135 25.27 -8.23 -1.45
CA GLN A 135 24.37 -7.81 -0.36
C GLN A 135 23.49 -6.65 -0.79
N THR A 136 24.05 -5.64 -1.46
CA THR A 136 23.30 -4.51 -2.00
C THR A 136 22.22 -4.96 -2.97
N LEU A 137 22.51 -5.93 -3.84
CA LEU A 137 21.52 -6.50 -4.74
C LEU A 137 20.37 -7.18 -3.97
N ALA A 138 20.69 -8.04 -3.00
CA ALA A 138 19.68 -8.71 -2.20
C ALA A 138 18.76 -7.71 -1.46
N ASP A 139 19.32 -6.59 -0.99
CA ASP A 139 18.54 -5.51 -0.38
C ASP A 139 17.61 -4.83 -1.41
N ILE A 140 18.10 -4.55 -2.62
CA ILE A 140 17.29 -3.95 -3.70
C ILE A 140 16.13 -4.88 -4.07
N GLU A 141 16.40 -6.17 -4.31
CA GLU A 141 15.38 -7.16 -4.64
C GLU A 141 14.32 -7.27 -3.54
N ALA A 142 14.74 -7.28 -2.26
CA ALA A 142 13.82 -7.32 -1.14
C ALA A 142 12.95 -6.05 -1.04
N ARG A 143 13.48 -4.86 -1.37
CA ARG A 143 12.69 -3.63 -1.40
C ARG A 143 11.75 -3.58 -2.61
N HIS A 144 12.19 -4.08 -3.76
CA HIS A 144 11.38 -4.15 -4.97
C HIS A 144 10.18 -5.08 -4.77
N ALA A 145 10.40 -6.27 -4.18
CA ALA A 145 9.32 -7.19 -3.83
C ALA A 145 8.29 -6.55 -2.88
N ASP A 146 8.74 -5.75 -1.91
CA ASP A 146 7.84 -5.02 -1.03
C ASP A 146 6.99 -3.98 -1.78
N ILE A 147 7.57 -3.27 -2.77
CA ILE A 147 6.83 -2.32 -3.63
C ILE A 147 5.77 -3.06 -4.46
N ILE A 148 6.11 -4.18 -5.08
CA ILE A 148 5.15 -4.96 -5.90
C ILE A 148 3.96 -5.44 -5.05
N LYS A 149 4.23 -6.00 -3.87
CA LYS A 149 3.18 -6.48 -2.95
C LYS A 149 2.27 -5.34 -2.51
N LEU A 150 2.87 -4.18 -2.20
CA LEU A 150 2.17 -2.97 -1.81
C LEU A 150 1.24 -2.45 -2.93
N GLU A 151 1.77 -2.28 -4.14
CA GLU A 151 1.00 -1.79 -5.28
C GLU A 151 -0.15 -2.73 -5.65
N THR A 152 0.09 -4.03 -5.57
CA THR A 152 -0.96 -5.05 -5.75
C THR A 152 -2.07 -4.86 -4.72
N SER A 153 -1.72 -4.70 -3.44
CA SER A 153 -2.71 -4.46 -2.39
C SER A 153 -3.49 -3.16 -2.54
N ILE A 154 -2.86 -2.09 -3.05
CA ILE A 154 -3.55 -0.82 -3.33
C ILE A 154 -4.54 -0.99 -4.49
N ARG A 155 -4.12 -1.68 -5.56
CA ARG A 155 -4.95 -1.90 -6.76
C ARG A 155 -6.19 -2.74 -6.49
N GLU A 156 -6.14 -3.62 -5.49
CA GLU A 156 -7.22 -4.53 -5.13
C GLU A 156 -8.24 -3.98 -4.11
N LEU A 157 -8.04 -2.76 -3.61
CA LEU A 157 -8.92 -2.08 -2.65
C LEU A 157 -9.96 -1.19 -3.34
#